data_AF-A0A7K7GEP9-F1
#
_entry.id   AF-A0A7K7GEP9-F1
#
_cell.length_a   1.000
_cell.length_b   1.000
_cell.length_c   1.000
_cell.angle_alpha   90.00
_cell.angle_beta   90.00
_cell.angle_gamma   90.00
#
_symmetry.space_group_name_H-M   'P 1'
#
loop_
_entity.id
_entity.type
_entity.pdbx_description
1 polymer ?
#
loop_
_entity_poly.entity_id
_entity_poly.type
_entity_poly.pdbx_seq_one_letter_code
_entity_poly.pdbx_strand_id
1 'polypeptide(L)'
;AEVTEKLEEVVMIWIKQIGQVLVESKQIRREADDVGPSAELEYWKSRMSSFNSLLEEIKSTKVKKIISILQAARSKTLKQWKELDGSITIAANEAKDNVRYLYTLDKFFGPLANASPVMMEHIPSLMSTVCMIYCISPYYNTSEHMTSLFLKITNQMINTCKTYLCEG
;
A
#
# COMPACT_ATOMS: atom_id res chain seq x y z
N ALA A 1 -0.62 18.67 -36.55
CA ALA A 1 0.52 17.82 -36.19
C ALA A 1 1.19 18.36 -34.92
N GLU A 2 1.69 19.59 -34.93
CA GLU A 2 2.44 20.20 -33.80
C GLU A 2 1.73 20.12 -32.43
N VAL A 3 0.43 20.42 -32.35
CA VAL A 3 -0.33 20.35 -31.08
C VAL A 3 -0.42 18.91 -30.56
N THR A 4 -0.59 17.93 -31.45
CA THR A 4 -0.65 16.52 -31.07
C THR A 4 0.68 16.04 -30.52
N GLU A 5 1.79 16.39 -31.18
CA GLU A 5 3.15 16.03 -30.75
C GLU A 5 3.46 16.59 -29.34
N LYS A 6 3.14 17.86 -29.08
CA LYS A 6 3.31 18.45 -27.74
C LYS A 6 2.47 17.75 -26.67
N LEU A 7 1.26 17.31 -27.00
CA LEU A 7 0.42 16.55 -26.07
C LEU A 7 0.96 15.13 -25.84
N GLU A 8 1.54 14.51 -26.86
CA GLU A 8 2.22 13.21 -26.71
C GLU A 8 3.41 13.32 -25.77
N GLU A 9 4.25 14.35 -25.90
CA GLU A 9 5.38 14.61 -24.99
C GLU A 9 4.91 14.76 -23.54
N VAL A 10 3.85 15.52 -23.31
CA VAL A 10 3.26 15.70 -21.97
C VAL A 10 2.78 14.36 -21.39
N VAL A 11 2.08 13.55 -22.19
CA VAL A 11 1.59 12.23 -21.73
C VAL A 11 2.75 11.26 -21.49
N MET A 12 3.83 11.31 -22.28
CA MET A 12 5.03 10.51 -22.05
C MET A 12 5.73 10.89 -20.73
N ILE A 13 5.77 12.18 -20.38
CA ILE A 13 6.28 12.63 -19.08
C ILE A 13 5.43 12.05 -17.95
N TRP A 14 4.10 12.11 -18.06
CA TRP A 14 3.20 11.52 -17.06
C TRP A 14 3.41 10.01 -16.94
N ILE A 15 3.51 9.29 -18.05
CA ILE A 15 3.79 7.85 -18.06
C ILE A 15 5.07 7.55 -17.29
N LYS A 16 6.14 8.31 -17.55
CA LYS A 16 7.42 8.12 -16.86
C LYS A 16 7.32 8.38 -15.35
N GLN A 17 6.72 9.51 -14.96
CA GLN A 17 6.61 9.92 -13.56
C GLN A 17 5.75 8.94 -12.74
N ILE A 18 4.57 8.60 -13.26
CA ILE A 18 3.66 7.66 -12.62
C ILE A 18 4.24 6.24 -12.62
N GLY A 19 4.90 5.85 -13.71
CA GLY A 19 5.60 4.57 -13.80
C GLY A 19 6.70 4.45 -12.73
N GLN A 20 7.43 5.53 -12.47
CA GLN A 20 8.41 5.58 -11.38
C GLN A 20 7.75 5.37 -10.01
N VAL A 21 6.65 6.06 -9.73
CA VAL A 21 5.88 5.86 -8.47
C VAL A 21 5.47 4.40 -8.33
N LEU A 22 4.96 3.77 -9.38
CA LEU A 22 4.59 2.35 -9.36
C LEU A 22 5.79 1.42 -9.10
N VAL A 23 6.96 1.72 -9.67
CA VAL A 23 8.18 0.92 -9.45
C VAL A 23 8.68 1.06 -8.01
N GLU A 24 8.81 2.29 -7.52
CA GLU A 24 9.20 2.58 -6.13
C GLU A 24 8.25 1.92 -5.14
N SER A 25 6.95 1.90 -5.48
CA SER A 25 5.93 1.26 -4.67
C SER A 25 6.12 -0.26 -4.51
N LYS A 26 6.83 -0.93 -5.43
CA LYS A 26 7.06 -2.39 -5.39
C LYS A 26 8.40 -2.76 -4.77
N GLN A 27 9.22 -1.79 -4.40
CA GLN A 27 10.53 -2.07 -3.81
C GLN A 27 10.39 -2.59 -2.38
N ILE A 28 11.30 -3.50 -2.02
CA ILE A 28 11.40 -4.03 -0.65
C ILE A 28 11.70 -2.87 0.30
N ARG A 29 10.84 -2.69 1.29
CA ARG A 29 11.02 -1.67 2.33
C ARG A 29 12.18 -2.04 3.24
N ARG A 30 13.09 -1.11 3.46
CA ARG A 30 14.04 -1.15 4.57
C ARG A 30 13.41 -0.40 5.74
N GLU A 31 12.84 -1.13 6.67
CA GLU A 31 12.27 -0.57 7.89
C GLU A 31 13.25 -0.76 9.05
N ALA A 32 13.16 0.09 10.07
CA ALA A 32 13.95 -0.08 11.28
C ALA A 32 13.46 -1.29 12.08
N ASP A 33 14.37 -1.93 12.83
CA ASP A 33 14.08 -3.15 13.58
C ASP A 33 13.13 -2.94 14.78
N ASP A 34 12.72 -1.71 15.09
CA ASP A 34 11.84 -1.37 16.20
C ASP A 34 10.40 -1.04 15.77
N VAL A 35 10.11 -1.11 14.48
CA VAL A 35 8.81 -0.73 13.93
C VAL A 35 7.72 -1.74 14.35
N GLY A 36 6.70 -1.26 15.04
CA GLY A 36 5.54 -2.06 15.48
C GLY A 36 4.49 -2.29 14.38
N PRO A 37 3.51 -3.18 14.61
CA PRO A 37 2.54 -3.61 13.59
C PRO A 37 1.56 -2.50 13.17
N SER A 38 1.36 -1.46 13.99
CA SER A 38 0.57 -0.27 13.61
C SER A 38 1.17 0.49 12.42
N ALA A 39 2.50 0.48 12.28
CA ALA A 39 3.17 1.12 11.15
C ALA A 39 2.87 0.42 9.81
N GLU A 40 2.60 -0.89 9.81
CA GLU A 40 2.17 -1.60 8.61
C GLU A 40 0.81 -1.08 8.13
N LEU A 41 -0.14 -0.89 9.06
CA LEU A 41 -1.45 -0.33 8.73
C LEU A 41 -1.33 1.11 8.22
N GLU A 42 -0.54 1.96 8.88
CA GLU A 42 -0.33 3.34 8.44
C GLU A 42 0.36 3.44 7.08
N TYR A 43 1.32 2.55 6.79
CA TYR A 43 1.93 2.44 5.48
C TYR A 43 0.87 2.18 4.38
N TRP A 44 0.02 1.17 4.58
CA TRP A 44 -1.02 0.84 3.60
C TRP A 44 -2.09 1.94 3.48
N LYS A 45 -2.43 2.64 4.57
CA LYS A 45 -3.32 3.82 4.53
C LYS A 45 -2.71 4.96 3.71
N SER A 46 -1.44 5.29 3.96
CA SER A 46 -0.73 6.32 3.19
C SER A 46 -0.70 5.97 1.71
N ARG A 47 -0.36 4.72 1.39
CA ARG A 47 -0.32 4.21 0.02
C ARG A 47 -1.68 4.25 -0.67
N MET A 48 -2.74 3.84 0.02
CA MET A 48 -4.11 3.94 -0.45
C MET A 48 -4.48 5.39 -0.76
N SER A 49 -4.14 6.33 0.14
CA SER A 49 -4.37 7.76 -0.09
C SER A 49 -3.63 8.26 -1.33
N SER A 50 -2.33 7.96 -1.47
CA SER A 50 -1.54 8.39 -2.63
C SER A 50 -2.09 7.89 -3.96
N PHE A 51 -2.44 6.59 -4.06
CA PHE A 51 -2.99 6.04 -5.29
C PHE A 51 -4.41 6.53 -5.58
N ASN A 52 -5.23 6.76 -4.57
CA ASN A 52 -6.55 7.36 -4.76
C ASN A 52 -6.44 8.78 -5.32
N SER A 53 -5.57 9.62 -4.74
CA SER A 53 -5.32 10.96 -5.27
C SER A 53 -4.80 10.92 -6.71
N LEU A 54 -3.93 9.96 -7.03
CA LEU A 54 -3.43 9.79 -8.40
C LEU A 54 -4.55 9.38 -9.38
N LEU A 55 -5.45 8.48 -8.96
CA LEU A 55 -6.63 8.11 -9.75
C LEU A 55 -7.58 9.29 -9.96
N GLU A 56 -7.74 10.17 -8.98
CA GLU A 56 -8.54 11.40 -9.11
C GLU A 56 -7.94 12.35 -10.15
N GLU A 57 -6.62 12.57 -10.10
CA GLU A 57 -5.89 13.39 -11.06
C GLU A 57 -6.00 12.85 -12.49
N ILE A 58 -5.86 11.54 -12.67
CA ILE A 58 -6.01 10.87 -13.97
C ILE A 58 -7.44 11.00 -14.51
N LYS A 59 -8.43 10.98 -13.61
CA LYS A 59 -9.85 11.16 -13.96
C LYS A 59 -10.25 12.63 -14.11
N SER A 60 -9.33 13.58 -13.89
CA SER A 60 -9.60 14.99 -14.05
C SER A 60 -10.03 15.35 -15.47
N THR A 61 -10.87 16.37 -15.60
CA THR A 61 -11.38 16.84 -16.90
C THR A 61 -10.24 17.27 -17.83
N LYS A 62 -9.13 17.79 -17.28
CA LYS A 62 -7.95 18.19 -18.05
C LYS A 62 -7.28 16.98 -18.71
N VAL A 63 -6.99 15.93 -17.94
CA VAL A 63 -6.35 14.71 -18.45
C VAL A 63 -7.27 14.04 -19.47
N LYS A 64 -8.56 13.90 -19.17
CA LYS A 64 -9.56 13.33 -20.09
C LYS A 64 -9.59 14.05 -21.44
N LYS A 65 -9.61 15.39 -21.46
CA LYS A 65 -9.58 16.18 -22.69
C LYS A 65 -8.33 15.90 -23.53
N ILE A 66 -7.15 15.87 -22.91
CA ILE A 66 -5.88 15.58 -23.59
C ILE A 66 -5.90 14.18 -24.20
N ILE A 67 -6.32 13.18 -23.43
CA ILE A 67 -6.43 11.80 -23.91
C ILE A 67 -7.45 11.69 -25.05
N SER A 68 -8.59 12.39 -24.99
CA SER A 68 -9.58 12.41 -26.09
C SER A 68 -9.04 13.03 -27.39
N ILE A 69 -8.23 14.09 -27.30
CA ILE A 69 -7.56 14.67 -28.48
C ILE A 69 -6.58 13.66 -29.09
N LEU A 70 -5.77 13.00 -28.26
CA LEU A 70 -4.84 11.96 -28.72
C LEU A 70 -5.57 10.74 -29.31
N GLN A 71 -6.75 10.39 -28.78
CA GLN A 71 -7.64 9.37 -29.35
C GLN A 71 -8.14 9.74 -30.75
N ALA A 72 -8.62 10.96 -30.94
CA ALA A 72 -9.04 11.45 -32.25
C ALA A 72 -7.87 11.44 -33.26
N ALA A 73 -6.66 11.75 -32.79
CA ALA A 73 -5.44 11.70 -33.58
C ALA A 73 -4.85 10.29 -33.77
N ARG A 74 -5.44 9.24 -33.18
CA ARG A 74 -4.95 7.85 -33.22
C ARG A 74 -3.49 7.69 -32.77
N SER A 75 -3.09 8.45 -31.76
CA SER A 75 -1.75 8.43 -31.19
C SER A 75 -1.34 7.03 -30.69
N LYS A 76 -0.09 6.64 -30.94
CA LYS A 76 0.49 5.38 -30.44
C LYS A 76 0.70 5.40 -28.92
N THR A 77 0.86 6.58 -28.32
CA THR A 77 1.07 6.78 -26.87
C THR A 77 -0.10 6.28 -26.02
N LEU A 78 -1.31 6.21 -26.60
CA LEU A 78 -2.51 5.73 -25.92
C LEU A 78 -2.40 4.29 -25.41
N LYS A 79 -1.59 3.45 -26.05
CA LYS A 79 -1.38 2.08 -25.59
C LYS A 79 -0.69 2.07 -24.23
N GLN A 80 0.43 2.78 -24.12
CA GLN A 80 1.20 2.89 -22.87
C GLN A 80 0.38 3.59 -21.78
N TRP A 81 -0.38 4.63 -22.12
CA TRP A 81 -1.28 5.29 -21.17
C TRP A 81 -2.31 4.33 -20.57
N LYS A 82 -2.96 3.49 -21.40
CA LYS A 82 -3.95 2.50 -20.92
C LYS A 82 -3.32 1.43 -20.02
N GLU A 83 -2.13 0.96 -20.35
CA GLU A 83 -1.39 0.00 -19.53
C GLU A 83 -1.05 0.59 -18.15
N LEU A 84 -0.64 1.86 -18.14
CA LEU A 84 -0.34 2.61 -16.93
C LEU A 84 -1.61 2.82 -16.07
N ASP A 85 -2.70 3.30 -16.65
CA ASP A 85 -3.99 3.52 -15.98
C ASP A 85 -4.53 2.23 -15.33
N GLY A 86 -4.42 1.11 -16.04
CA GLY A 86 -4.74 -0.21 -15.51
C GLY A 86 -3.84 -0.60 -14.33
N SER A 87 -2.53 -0.36 -14.44
CA SER A 87 -1.57 -0.68 -13.37
C SER A 87 -1.83 0.13 -12.09
N ILE A 88 -2.20 1.41 -12.21
CA ILE A 88 -2.56 2.26 -11.07
C ILE A 88 -3.86 1.77 -10.43
N THR A 89 -4.85 1.41 -11.26
CA THR A 89 -6.13 0.88 -10.76
C THR A 89 -5.91 -0.39 -9.94
N ILE A 90 -5.04 -1.29 -10.40
CA ILE A 90 -4.64 -2.49 -9.66
C ILE A 90 -3.98 -2.11 -8.34
N ALA A 91 -2.98 -1.22 -8.36
CA ALA A 91 -2.26 -0.79 -7.16
C ALA A 91 -3.16 -0.09 -6.12
N ALA A 92 -4.14 0.70 -6.57
CA ALA A 92 -5.12 1.33 -5.70
C ALA A 92 -6.06 0.32 -5.03
N ASN A 93 -6.53 -0.68 -5.80
CA ASN A 93 -7.37 -1.74 -5.27
C ASN A 93 -6.61 -2.63 -4.27
N GLU A 94 -5.36 -2.99 -4.60
CA GLU A 94 -4.46 -3.69 -3.67
C GLU A 94 -4.33 -2.92 -2.36
N ALA A 95 -3.98 -1.62 -2.43
CA ALA A 95 -3.79 -0.82 -1.22
C ALA A 95 -5.07 -0.74 -0.37
N LYS A 96 -6.23 -0.56 -1.02
CA LYS A 96 -7.53 -0.53 -0.36
C LYS A 96 -7.86 -1.85 0.34
N ASP A 97 -7.67 -2.98 -0.33
CA ASP A 97 -7.95 -4.29 0.25
C ASP A 97 -6.99 -4.60 1.40
N ASN A 98 -5.70 -4.29 1.25
CA ASN A 98 -4.71 -4.50 2.31
C ASN A 98 -5.02 -3.67 3.54
N VAL A 99 -5.42 -2.39 3.40
CA VAL A 99 -5.94 -1.59 4.53
C VAL A 99 -7.10 -2.29 5.20
N ARG A 100 -8.09 -2.77 4.44
CA ARG A 100 -9.27 -3.45 5.01
C ARG A 100 -8.89 -4.67 5.85
N TYR A 101 -7.99 -5.53 5.36
CA TYR A 101 -7.56 -6.72 6.09
C TYR A 101 -6.72 -6.36 7.32
N LEU A 102 -5.76 -5.45 7.18
CA LEU A 102 -4.91 -5.02 8.30
C LEU A 102 -5.71 -4.31 9.40
N TYR A 103 -6.77 -3.59 9.04
CA TYR A 103 -7.67 -2.97 10.01
C TYR A 103 -8.32 -3.99 10.96
N THR A 104 -8.47 -5.26 10.54
CA THR A 104 -8.98 -6.32 11.43
C THR A 104 -8.03 -6.64 12.59
N LEU A 105 -6.75 -6.31 12.43
CA LEU A 105 -5.70 -6.49 13.44
C LEU A 105 -5.55 -5.29 14.39
N ASP A 106 -6.08 -4.12 14.02
CA ASP A 106 -5.87 -2.85 14.72
C ASP A 106 -6.22 -2.92 16.22
N LYS A 107 -7.31 -3.64 16.54
CA LYS A 107 -7.76 -3.90 17.91
C LYS A 107 -6.73 -4.61 18.80
N PHE A 108 -5.76 -5.31 18.23
CA PHE A 108 -4.71 -6.00 18.97
C PHE A 108 -3.47 -5.12 19.19
N PHE A 109 -3.26 -4.07 18.40
CA PHE A 109 -2.04 -3.26 18.47
C PHE A 109 -1.92 -2.49 19.79
N GLY A 110 -3.02 -1.94 20.30
CA GLY A 110 -3.07 -1.30 21.62
C GLY A 110 -2.70 -2.27 22.76
N PRO A 111 -3.40 -3.41 22.90
CA PRO A 111 -3.05 -4.44 23.88
C PRO A 111 -1.60 -4.94 23.78
N LEU A 112 -1.05 -5.07 22.56
CA LEU A 112 0.35 -5.47 22.35
C LEU A 112 1.36 -4.38 22.79
N ALA A 113 0.98 -3.11 22.76
CA ALA A 113 1.83 -2.01 23.19
C ALA A 113 1.82 -1.81 24.72
N ASN A 114 0.79 -2.32 25.41
CA ASN A 114 0.66 -2.19 26.85
C ASN A 114 1.50 -3.25 27.57
N ALA A 115 2.37 -2.82 28.49
CA ALA A 115 3.22 -3.66 29.34
C ALA A 115 2.40 -4.41 30.42
N SER A 116 1.52 -5.32 29.98
CA SER A 116 0.68 -6.12 30.85
C SER A 116 0.82 -7.62 30.54
N PRO A 117 0.89 -8.50 31.56
CA PRO A 117 0.88 -9.96 31.38
C PRO A 117 -0.33 -10.47 30.59
N VAL A 118 -1.43 -9.69 30.56
CA VAL A 118 -2.66 -9.98 29.82
C VAL A 118 -2.43 -10.04 28.29
N MET A 119 -1.33 -9.47 27.77
CA MET A 119 -0.98 -9.58 26.36
C MET A 119 -0.97 -11.03 25.85
N MET A 120 -0.48 -11.97 26.67
CA MET A 120 -0.39 -13.39 26.27
C MET A 120 -1.76 -14.00 25.96
N GLU A 121 -2.83 -13.50 26.59
CA GLU A 121 -4.20 -13.97 26.37
C GLU A 121 -4.73 -13.57 24.97
N HIS A 122 -4.18 -12.51 24.38
CA HIS A 122 -4.61 -12.01 23.07
C HIS A 122 -3.87 -12.66 21.89
N ILE A 123 -2.73 -13.32 22.13
CA ILE A 123 -1.89 -13.91 21.07
C ILE A 123 -2.64 -14.97 20.24
N PRO A 124 -3.37 -15.94 20.82
CA PRO A 124 -4.10 -16.93 20.02
C PRO A 124 -5.12 -16.29 19.07
N SER A 125 -5.82 -15.25 19.54
CA SER A 125 -6.82 -14.52 18.72
C SER A 125 -6.15 -13.69 17.62
N LEU A 126 -5.02 -13.06 17.93
CA LEU A 126 -4.20 -12.34 16.95
C LEU A 126 -3.75 -13.30 15.83
N MET A 127 -3.13 -14.43 16.19
CA MET A 127 -2.64 -15.42 15.24
C MET A 127 -3.76 -16.01 14.38
N SER A 128 -4.92 -16.30 14.96
CA SER A 128 -6.10 -16.74 14.19
C SER A 128 -6.53 -15.70 13.16
N THR A 129 -6.51 -14.40 13.53
CA THR A 129 -6.84 -13.30 12.61
C THR A 129 -5.79 -13.17 11.49
N VAL A 130 -4.50 -13.32 11.80
CA VAL A 130 -3.43 -13.34 10.79
C VAL A 130 -3.60 -14.51 9.83
N CYS A 131 -3.90 -15.71 10.32
CA CYS A 131 -4.20 -16.88 9.48
C CYS A 131 -5.40 -16.63 8.56
N MET A 132 -6.47 -16.01 9.06
CA MET A 132 -7.62 -15.62 8.24
C MET A 132 -7.22 -14.68 7.11
N ILE A 133 -6.38 -13.68 7.39
CA ILE A 133 -5.87 -12.76 6.36
C ILE A 133 -5.05 -13.52 5.32
N TYR A 134 -4.15 -14.42 5.74
CA TYR A 134 -3.38 -15.24 4.81
C TYR A 134 -4.25 -16.13 3.91
N CYS A 135 -5.32 -16.71 4.46
CA CYS A 135 -6.20 -17.59 3.70
C CYS A 135 -7.12 -16.85 2.72
N ILE A 136 -7.52 -15.61 3.05
CA ILE A 136 -8.64 -14.92 2.35
C ILE A 136 -8.16 -13.71 1.56
N SER A 137 -7.10 -13.02 1.99
CA SER A 137 -6.67 -11.79 1.34
C SER A 137 -6.16 -12.06 -0.07
N PRO A 138 -6.66 -11.35 -1.10
CA PRO A 138 -6.23 -11.56 -2.47
C PRO A 138 -4.84 -10.96 -2.76
N TYR A 139 -4.37 -10.02 -1.92
CA TYR A 139 -3.11 -9.30 -2.15
C TYR A 139 -2.14 -9.40 -0.96
N TYR A 140 -2.63 -9.39 0.28
CA TYR A 140 -1.77 -9.43 1.47
C TYR A 140 -1.27 -10.83 1.81
N ASN A 141 -1.76 -11.88 1.14
CA ASN A 141 -1.46 -13.28 1.45
C ASN A 141 -0.07 -13.77 0.98
N THR A 142 0.87 -12.87 0.72
CA THR A 142 2.21 -13.26 0.29
C THR A 142 3.09 -13.63 1.50
N SER A 143 4.06 -14.52 1.29
CA SER A 143 5.04 -14.86 2.33
C SER A 143 5.84 -13.65 2.80
N GLU A 144 6.12 -12.71 1.90
CA GLU A 144 6.82 -11.45 2.21
C GLU A 144 6.01 -10.59 3.19
N HIS A 145 4.72 -10.36 2.91
CA HIS A 145 3.85 -9.58 3.79
C HIS A 145 3.65 -10.25 5.15
N MET A 146 3.48 -11.58 5.18
CA MET A 146 3.38 -12.33 6.43
C MET A 146 4.66 -12.25 7.24
N THR A 147 5.82 -12.42 6.60
CA THR A 147 7.13 -12.31 7.28
C THR A 147 7.31 -10.92 7.87
N SER A 148 7.02 -9.87 7.10
CA SER A 148 7.10 -8.49 7.58
C SER A 148 6.15 -8.23 8.76
N LEU A 149 4.91 -8.70 8.68
CA LEU A 149 3.93 -8.53 9.76
C LEU A 149 4.36 -9.26 11.03
N PHE A 150 4.82 -10.51 10.93
CA PHE A 150 5.30 -11.27 12.07
C PHE A 150 6.51 -10.63 12.72
N LEU A 151 7.47 -10.14 11.94
CA LEU A 151 8.64 -9.43 12.45
C LEU A 151 8.22 -8.23 13.30
N LYS A 152 7.28 -7.40 12.80
CA LYS A 152 6.75 -6.26 13.54
C LYS A 152 6.00 -6.65 14.81
N ILE A 153 5.18 -7.69 14.76
CA ILE A 153 4.48 -8.23 15.93
C ILE A 153 5.51 -8.69 16.99
N THR A 154 6.52 -9.45 16.59
CA THR A 154 7.55 -9.93 17.52
C THR A 154 8.40 -8.80 18.09
N ASN A 155 8.73 -7.78 17.30
CA ASN A 155 9.47 -6.61 17.77
C ASN A 155 8.66 -5.83 18.82
N GLN A 156 7.37 -5.64 18.58
CA GLN A 156 6.47 -5.02 19.55
C GLN A 156 6.43 -5.84 20.85
N MET A 157 6.29 -7.16 20.77
CA MET A 157 6.29 -8.03 21.95
C MET A 157 7.60 -7.95 22.73
N ILE A 158 8.75 -8.00 22.05
CA ILE A 158 10.08 -7.89 22.68
C ILE A 158 10.21 -6.54 23.38
N ASN A 159 9.82 -5.45 22.73
CA ASN A 159 9.89 -4.11 23.30
C ASN A 159 9.00 -3.99 24.53
N THR A 160 7.76 -4.47 24.46
CA THR A 160 6.85 -4.44 25.61
C THR A 160 7.37 -5.28 26.79
N CYS A 161 7.97 -6.45 26.54
CA CYS A 161 8.62 -7.25 27.58
C CYS A 161 9.83 -6.52 28.20
N LYS A 162 10.67 -5.86 27.39
CA LYS A 162 11.79 -5.05 27.90
C LYS A 162 11.30 -3.94 28.81
N THR A 163 10.27 -3.19 28.38
CA THR A 163 9.66 -2.13 29.19
C THR A 163 9.15 -2.67 30.52
N TYR A 164 8.40 -3.78 30.49
CA TYR A 164 7.90 -4.42 31.71
C TYR A 164 9.03 -4.81 32.70
N LEU A 165 10.15 -5.33 32.19
CA LEU A 165 11.30 -5.71 33.02
C LEU A 165 12.14 -4.53 33.52
N CYS A 166 12.08 -3.37 32.85
CA CYS A 166 12.82 -2.16 33.25
C CYS A 166 12.01 -1.24 34.17
N GLU A 167 10.67 -1.28 34.09
CA GLU A 167 9.75 -0.46 34.88
C GLU A 167 9.07 -1.22 36.04
N GLY A 168 9.10 -2.56 36.02
CA GLY A 168 8.63 -3.43 37.11
C GLY A 168 9.74 -3.83 38.07
#